data_AF-A0A2S4LDJ5-F1
#
_entry.id   AF-A0A2S4LDJ5-F1
#
_cell.length_a   1.000
_cell.length_b   1.000
_cell.length_c   1.000
_cell.angle_alpha   90.00
_cell.angle_beta   90.00
_cell.angle_gamma   90.00
#
_symmetry.space_group_name_H-M   'P 1'
#
loop_
_entity.id
_entity.type
_entity.pdbx_description
1 polymer ?
#
loop_
_entity_poly.entity_id
_entity_poly.type
_entity_poly.pdbx_seq_one_letter_code
_entity_poly.pdbx_strand_id
1 'polypeptide(L)'
;MALSGVHITCAYVGGRDGEITQGMLLVGALIWSRTMAAPGVTDAMVPGAGQFPNPPLADAIFEVRPSIDIYMAWGPSPDASKAMGIAPGTGRIFIPAGETRDVFANRGDRVAWVAA
;
A
#
# COMPACT_ATOMS: atom_id res chain seq x y z
N MET A 1 -19.74 -5.68 -9.33
CA MET A 1 -19.77 -4.20 -9.28
C MET A 1 -18.45 -3.69 -9.83
N ALA A 2 -18.48 -2.67 -10.69
CA ALA A 2 -17.24 -2.09 -11.22
C ALA A 2 -16.49 -1.35 -10.10
N LEU A 3 -15.16 -1.45 -10.09
CA LEU A 3 -14.34 -0.64 -9.21
C LEU A 3 -14.53 0.85 -9.56
N SER A 4 -14.82 1.68 -8.55
CA SER A 4 -14.87 3.13 -8.68
C SER A 4 -13.83 3.73 -7.74
N GLY A 5 -12.86 4.46 -8.30
CA GLY A 5 -11.74 5.06 -7.59
C GLY A 5 -10.56 4.11 -7.47
N VAL A 6 -10.18 3.70 -6.25
CA VAL A 6 -8.99 2.91 -5.99
C VAL A 6 -9.28 1.76 -5.02
N HIS A 7 -8.79 0.56 -5.31
CA HIS A 7 -8.71 -0.53 -4.35
C HIS A 7 -7.28 -0.64 -3.82
N ILE A 8 -7.14 -0.69 -2.50
CA ILE A 8 -5.87 -0.77 -1.80
C ILE A 8 -5.95 -2.00 -0.89
N THR A 9 -4.96 -2.88 -1.02
CA THR A 9 -4.81 -4.06 -0.19
C THR A 9 -3.52 -3.95 0.59
N CYS A 10 -3.59 -4.10 1.90
CA CYS A 10 -2.41 -4.23 2.75
C CYS A 10 -2.20 -5.70 3.08
N ALA A 11 -0.99 -6.17 2.83
CA ALA A 11 -0.63 -7.57 3.03
C ALA A 11 0.82 -7.68 3.50
N TYR A 12 1.18 -8.87 3.97
CA TYR A 12 2.58 -9.25 4.15
C TYR A 12 3.09 -10.01 2.93
N VAL A 13 4.36 -9.79 2.59
CA VAL A 13 5.05 -10.45 1.48
C VAL A 13 6.28 -11.20 2.02
N GLY A 14 6.46 -12.45 1.61
CA GLY A 14 7.57 -13.29 2.10
C GLY A 14 7.52 -14.71 1.55
N GLY A 15 8.65 -15.41 1.58
CA GLY A 15 8.72 -16.85 1.29
C GLY A 15 7.94 -17.66 2.33
N ARG A 16 7.47 -18.85 1.93
CA ARG A 16 6.54 -19.70 2.72
C ARG A 16 7.00 -20.02 4.15
N ASP A 17 8.29 -19.84 4.47
CA ASP A 17 8.89 -20.23 5.76
C ASP A 17 9.75 -19.11 6.41
N GLY A 18 9.51 -17.84 6.10
CA GLY A 18 10.24 -16.71 6.73
C GLY A 18 11.70 -16.55 6.26
N GLU A 19 12.16 -17.44 5.38
CA GLU A 19 13.39 -17.24 4.62
C GLU A 19 13.09 -16.31 3.43
N ILE A 20 13.75 -15.15 3.41
CA ILE A 20 13.83 -14.29 2.22
C ILE A 20 14.83 -14.92 1.24
N THR A 21 14.65 -16.21 0.92
CA THR A 21 15.44 -16.90 -0.10
C THR A 21 14.88 -16.53 -1.46
N GLN A 22 15.30 -15.36 -1.98
CA GLN A 22 15.42 -14.87 -3.37
C GLN A 22 14.48 -15.38 -4.50
N GLY A 23 13.41 -16.12 -4.21
CA GLY A 23 12.55 -16.79 -5.17
C GLY A 23 11.14 -16.25 -5.04
N MET A 24 10.87 -15.14 -5.72
CA MET A 24 9.55 -14.54 -5.92
C MET A 24 8.76 -14.25 -4.64
N LEU A 25 8.71 -12.96 -4.29
CA LEU A 25 7.83 -12.46 -3.24
C LEU A 25 6.37 -12.50 -3.73
N LEU A 26 5.57 -13.42 -3.18
CA LEU A 26 4.13 -13.48 -3.41
C LEU A 26 3.39 -12.78 -2.28
N VAL A 27 2.27 -12.15 -2.61
CA VAL A 27 1.32 -11.62 -1.63
C VAL A 27 0.88 -12.77 -0.72
N GLY A 28 1.24 -12.68 0.55
CA GLY A 28 0.95 -13.69 1.56
C GLY A 28 -0.33 -13.37 2.31
N ALA A 29 -0.20 -13.09 3.62
CA ALA A 29 -1.34 -12.84 4.49
C ALA A 29 -1.93 -11.44 4.24
N LEU A 30 -3.23 -11.40 3.88
CA LEU A 30 -4.02 -10.18 3.83
C LEU A 30 -4.25 -9.63 5.24
N ILE A 31 -3.94 -8.35 5.43
CA ILE A 31 -4.11 -7.65 6.71
C ILE A 31 -5.44 -6.89 6.67
N TRP A 32 -5.62 -6.06 5.65
CA TRP A 32 -6.85 -5.32 5.39
C TRP A 32 -6.92 -4.94 3.91
N SER A 33 -8.12 -4.62 3.43
CA SER A 33 -8.31 -3.98 2.13
C SER A 33 -9.34 -2.87 2.22
N ARG A 34 -9.24 -1.90 1.32
CA ARG A 34 -10.14 -0.75 1.25
C ARG A 34 -10.38 -0.32 -0.18
N THR A 35 -11.65 -0.06 -0.50
CA THR A 35 -12.04 0.62 -1.73
C THR A 35 -12.39 2.06 -1.41
N MET A 36 -11.81 3.01 -2.14
CA MET A 36 -12.01 4.44 -1.99
C MET A 36 -12.51 5.02 -3.31
N ALA A 37 -13.76 5.51 -3.32
CA ALA A 37 -14.34 6.16 -4.51
C ALA A 37 -13.91 7.63 -4.67
N ALA A 38 -13.46 8.27 -3.59
CA ALA A 38 -13.02 9.65 -3.57
C ALA A 38 -11.55 9.76 -3.11
N PRO A 39 -10.80 10.75 -3.62
CA PRO A 39 -9.45 11.06 -3.17
C PRO A 39 -9.36 11.22 -1.65
N GLY A 40 -8.23 10.82 -1.07
CA GLY A 40 -8.01 10.97 0.36
C GLY A 40 -6.93 10.03 0.89
N VAL A 41 -6.91 9.91 2.22
CA VAL A 41 -5.96 9.07 2.97
C VAL A 41 -6.70 7.88 3.58
N THR A 42 -6.08 6.71 3.61
CA THR A 42 -6.61 5.54 4.31
C THR A 42 -6.73 5.80 5.82
N ASP A 43 -7.80 5.31 6.42
CA ASP A 43 -8.03 5.29 7.87
C ASP A 43 -7.22 4.18 8.53
N ALA A 44 -7.12 3.03 7.87
CA ALA A 44 -6.28 1.92 8.22
C ALA A 44 -4.81 2.22 7.92
N MET A 45 -3.96 1.78 8.84
CA MET A 45 -2.50 1.83 8.75
C MET A 45 -1.93 0.42 8.75
N VAL A 46 -0.68 0.26 8.33
CA VAL A 46 0.04 -1.00 8.52
C VAL A 46 0.19 -1.29 10.02
N PRO A 47 -0.26 -2.46 10.51
CA PRO A 47 -0.15 -2.85 11.91
C PRO A 47 1.28 -2.79 12.46
N GLY A 48 1.39 -2.41 13.74
CA GLY A 48 2.66 -2.43 14.47
C GLY A 48 3.07 -3.85 14.90
N ALA A 49 4.34 -4.02 15.31
CA ALA A 49 4.76 -5.27 15.95
C ALA A 49 3.91 -5.55 17.21
N GLY A 50 3.46 -6.78 17.37
CA GLY A 50 2.67 -7.23 18.54
C GLY A 50 1.16 -7.29 18.34
N GLN A 51 0.63 -6.82 17.20
CA GLN A 51 -0.79 -7.02 16.86
C GLN A 51 -1.10 -8.41 16.28
N PHE A 52 -0.06 -9.21 15.98
CA PHE A 52 -0.18 -10.61 15.60
C PHE A 52 0.64 -11.48 16.56
N PRO A 53 0.10 -12.62 17.03
CA PRO A 53 0.78 -13.49 18.00
C PRO A 53 2.12 -14.05 17.50
N ASN A 54 2.35 -14.07 16.19
CA ASN A 54 3.65 -14.23 15.56
C ASN A 54 3.76 -13.13 14.49
N PRO A 55 4.50 -12.03 14.72
CA PRO A 55 4.73 -11.06 13.64
C PRO A 55 5.46 -11.82 12.53
N PRO A 56 4.88 -11.94 11.33
CA PRO A 56 5.55 -12.66 10.26
C PRO A 56 6.89 -11.95 10.01
N LEU A 57 7.96 -12.73 9.78
CA LEU A 57 9.26 -12.25 9.31
C LEU A 57 9.14 -11.80 7.84
N ALA A 58 8.16 -10.96 7.56
CA ALA A 58 7.68 -10.61 6.23
C ALA A 58 7.52 -9.10 6.15
N ASP A 59 7.89 -8.54 5.01
CA ASP A 59 7.74 -7.11 4.76
C ASP A 59 6.27 -6.80 4.46
N ALA A 60 5.79 -5.66 4.95
CA ALA A 60 4.46 -5.21 4.60
C ALA A 60 4.47 -4.56 3.21
N ILE A 61 3.39 -4.74 2.47
CA ILE A 61 3.18 -4.11 1.17
C ILE A 61 1.79 -3.49 1.07
N PHE A 62 1.67 -2.53 0.16
CA PHE A 62 0.39 -2.13 -0.40
C PHE A 62 0.32 -2.59 -1.86
N GLU A 63 -0.66 -3.41 -2.18
CA GLU A 63 -1.11 -3.67 -3.55
C GLU A 63 -2.22 -2.68 -3.88
N VAL A 64 -2.05 -1.92 -4.96
CA VAL A 64 -2.97 -0.87 -5.36
C VAL A 64 -3.43 -1.07 -6.80
N ARG A 65 -4.74 -1.02 -6.99
CA ARG A 65 -5.38 -1.12 -8.31
C ARG A 65 -6.39 0.02 -8.45
N PRO A 66 -6.14 1.03 -9.30
CA PRO A 66 -7.06 2.11 -9.54
C PRO A 66 -7.94 1.87 -10.77
N SER A 67 -9.14 2.45 -10.79
CA SER A 67 -10.02 2.47 -11.97
C SER A 67 -9.87 3.75 -12.80
N ILE A 68 -9.06 4.69 -12.33
CA ILE A 68 -8.72 5.97 -12.96
C ILE A 68 -7.22 6.22 -12.81
N ASP A 69 -6.68 7.17 -13.55
CA ASP A 69 -5.28 7.58 -13.35
C ASP A 69 -5.15 8.31 -12.01
N ILE A 70 -4.13 7.94 -11.22
CA ILE A 70 -3.91 8.51 -9.89
C ILE A 70 -2.45 8.89 -9.67
N TYR A 71 -2.27 9.85 -8.76
CA TYR A 71 -1.05 9.96 -8.00
C TYR A 71 -1.22 9.36 -6.60
N MET A 72 -0.23 8.58 -6.16
CA MET A 72 -0.25 7.90 -4.87
C MET A 72 1.00 8.21 -4.05
N ALA A 73 0.84 8.44 -2.76
CA ALA A 73 1.92 8.55 -1.78
C ALA A 73 1.64 7.63 -0.58
N TRP A 74 2.67 7.17 0.13
CA TRP A 74 2.52 6.35 1.32
C TRP A 74 3.57 6.67 2.39
N GLY A 75 3.20 6.53 3.65
CA GLY A 75 4.02 6.91 4.80
C GLY A 75 3.15 7.10 6.04
N PRO A 76 3.71 7.51 7.20
CA PRO A 76 2.93 7.70 8.43
C PRO A 76 1.92 8.86 8.33
N SER A 77 2.26 9.89 7.53
CA SER A 77 1.42 11.06 7.23
C SER A 77 1.50 11.40 5.74
N PRO A 78 0.93 10.55 4.86
CA PRO A 78 1.15 10.66 3.42
C PRO A 78 0.33 11.81 2.79
N ASP A 79 0.89 12.47 1.79
CA ASP A 79 0.22 13.54 1.04
C ASP A 79 0.48 13.43 -0.47
N ALA A 80 -0.50 12.90 -1.20
CA ALA A 80 -0.43 12.72 -2.65
C ALA A 80 -0.63 14.02 -3.46
N SER A 81 -1.02 15.13 -2.81
CA SER A 81 -1.16 16.42 -3.47
C SER A 81 0.20 17.08 -3.78
N LYS A 82 1.28 16.62 -3.13
CA LYS A 82 2.62 17.19 -3.27
C LYS A 82 3.33 16.62 -4.49
N ALA A 83 3.61 17.47 -5.47
CA ALA A 83 4.32 17.08 -6.70
C ALA A 83 5.79 16.69 -6.47
N MET A 84 6.40 17.16 -5.37
CA MET A 84 7.75 16.78 -4.97
C MET A 84 7.82 16.53 -3.47
N GLY A 85 8.63 15.56 -3.08
CA GLY A 85 8.89 15.22 -1.70
C GLY A 85 10.34 14.85 -1.47
N ILE A 86 10.90 15.29 -0.35
CA ILE A 86 12.25 14.95 0.12
C ILE A 86 12.22 14.13 1.41
N ALA A 87 11.04 13.92 1.98
CA ALA A 87 10.81 13.14 3.19
C ALA A 87 9.93 11.91 2.89
N PRO A 88 10.00 10.84 3.69
CA PRO A 88 9.10 9.70 3.55
C PRO A 88 7.62 10.12 3.51
N GLY A 89 6.85 9.59 2.56
CA GLY A 89 5.42 9.94 2.37
C GLY A 89 5.11 11.29 1.74
N THR A 90 6.11 12.04 1.31
CA THR A 90 5.91 13.31 0.58
C THR A 90 6.15 13.20 -0.93
N GLY A 91 6.79 12.12 -1.39
CA GLY A 91 6.92 11.78 -2.80
C GLY A 91 5.73 10.97 -3.29
N ARG A 92 5.34 11.15 -4.56
CA ARG A 92 4.22 10.45 -5.17
C ARG A 92 4.66 9.69 -6.42
N ILE A 93 3.97 8.59 -6.69
CA ILE A 93 4.09 7.83 -7.95
C ILE A 93 2.82 8.02 -8.78
N PHE A 94 2.96 7.98 -10.10
CA PHE A 94 1.83 7.90 -11.02
C PHE A 94 1.45 6.44 -11.24
N ILE A 95 0.16 6.13 -11.17
CA ILE A 95 -0.39 4.79 -11.45
C ILE A 95 -1.51 4.92 -12.48
N PRO A 96 -1.35 4.35 -13.68
CA PRO A 96 -2.41 4.33 -14.69
C PRO A 96 -3.64 3.53 -14.25
N ALA A 97 -4.79 3.90 -14.80
CA ALA A 97 -6.04 3.16 -14.64
C ALA A 97 -5.88 1.69 -15.06
N GLY A 98 -6.37 0.77 -14.23
CA GLY A 98 -6.38 -0.67 -14.50
C GLY A 98 -5.06 -1.40 -14.24
N GLU A 99 -3.99 -0.68 -13.89
CA GLU A 99 -2.69 -1.26 -13.53
C GLU A 99 -2.65 -1.63 -12.04
N THR A 100 -2.00 -2.76 -11.71
CA THR A 100 -1.73 -3.12 -10.32
C THR A 100 -0.29 -2.73 -9.98
N ARG A 101 -0.10 -2.08 -8.83
CA ARG A 101 1.22 -1.72 -8.31
C ARG A 101 1.38 -2.14 -6.87
N ASP A 102 2.51 -2.80 -6.61
CA ASP A 102 2.93 -3.20 -5.28
C ASP A 102 4.04 -2.26 -4.78
N VAL A 103 3.89 -1.76 -3.56
CA VAL A 103 4.91 -0.95 -2.90
C VAL A 103 5.18 -1.49 -1.50
N PHE A 104 6.46 -1.50 -1.11
CA PHE A 104 6.84 -1.81 0.26
C PHE A 104 6.37 -0.71 1.21
N ALA A 105 5.88 -1.13 2.36
CA ALA A 105 5.34 -0.27 3.40
C ALA A 105 6.00 -0.57 4.74
N ASN A 106 6.15 0.47 5.55
CA ASN A 106 6.59 0.35 6.93
C ASN A 106 5.40 0.31 7.88
N ARG A 107 5.66 -0.12 9.11
CA ARG A 107 4.67 -0.09 10.19
C ARG A 107 4.18 1.33 10.42
N GLY A 108 2.86 1.49 10.58
CA GLY A 108 2.20 2.78 10.75
C GLY A 108 1.96 3.54 9.45
N ASP A 109 2.44 3.05 8.30
CA ASP A 109 2.19 3.70 7.02
C ASP A 109 0.71 3.62 6.64
N ARG A 110 0.27 4.68 5.96
CA ARG A 110 -1.03 4.83 5.31
C ARG A 110 -0.80 5.13 3.84
N VAL A 111 -1.86 5.09 3.05
CA VAL A 111 -1.84 5.47 1.63
C VAL A 111 -2.68 6.71 1.43
N ALA A 112 -2.14 7.70 0.71
CA ALA A 112 -2.86 8.84 0.17
C ALA A 112 -2.95 8.72 -1.36
N TRP A 113 -4.07 9.13 -1.94
CA TRP A 113 -4.19 9.23 -3.40
C TRP A 113 -5.03 10.43 -3.83
N VAL A 114 -4.72 10.92 -5.03
CA VAL A 114 -5.49 11.95 -5.77
C VAL A 114 -5.63 11.54 -7.22
N ALA A 115 -6.69 11.98 -7.89
CA ALA A 115 -6.80 11.83 -9.35
C ALA A 115 -5.65 12.59 -10.03
N ALA A 116 -5.09 11.99 -11.09
CA ALA A 116 -4.02 12.59 -11.88
C ALA A 116 -4.52 13.66 -12.86
#